data_AF-A0A7V1PR91-F1
#
_entry.id   AF-A0A7V1PR91-F1
#
_cell.length_a   1.000
_cell.length_b   1.000
_cell.length_c   1.000
_cell.angle_alpha   90.00
_cell.angle_beta   90.00
_cell.angle_gamma   90.00
#
_symmetry.space_group_name_H-M   'P 1'
#
loop_
_entity.id
_entity.type
_entity.pdbx_description
1 polymer ?
#
loop_
_entity_poly.entity_id
_entity_poly.type
_entity_poly.pdbx_seq_one_letter_code
_entity_poly.pdbx_strand_id
1 'polypeptide(L)'
;MTFEKGDLKELIDNAPDNKRTMDFIIPNKKDPRIIIECSFLATTSSGQGDKSKTEISIDNLIKEHYPKAKFIGFVDGIGWYVRKGDLKRMVTAYEDVFTFHKDELKRFEELLKEKFDNVR
;
A
#
# COMPACT_ATOMS: atom_id res chain seq x y z
N MET A 1 3.66 13.64 -13.53
CA MET A 1 3.15 12.96 -12.32
C MET A 1 4.11 13.23 -11.16
N THR A 2 3.60 13.59 -10.00
CA THR A 2 4.38 13.83 -8.77
C THR A 2 4.02 12.77 -7.72
N PHE A 3 4.79 12.68 -6.65
CA PHE A 3 4.43 11.89 -5.48
C PHE A 3 4.96 12.55 -4.21
N GLU A 4 4.35 12.21 -3.08
CA GLU A 4 4.84 12.55 -1.75
C GLU A 4 5.04 11.28 -0.91
N LYS A 5 5.74 11.42 0.22
CA LYS A 5 5.91 10.36 1.21
C LYS A 5 5.43 10.83 2.58
N GLY A 6 5.12 9.88 3.45
CA GLY A 6 4.89 10.16 4.86
C GLY A 6 3.46 9.94 5.30
N ASP A 7 3.08 10.59 6.41
CA ASP A 7 1.78 10.36 7.03
C ASP A 7 0.65 11.11 6.28
N LEU A 8 -0.54 10.50 6.26
CA LEU A 8 -1.79 11.11 5.79
C LEU A 8 -2.52 11.73 6.98
N LYS A 9 -2.88 13.02 6.85
CA LYS A 9 -3.43 13.81 7.96
C LYS A 9 -4.70 13.20 8.55
N GLU A 10 -5.66 12.78 7.71
CA GLU A 10 -6.92 12.21 8.20
C GLU A 10 -6.70 10.91 8.98
N LEU A 11 -5.67 10.14 8.64
CA LEU A 11 -5.33 8.92 9.38
C LEU A 11 -4.74 9.24 10.76
N ILE A 12 -3.92 10.29 10.85
CA ILE A 12 -3.35 10.75 12.14
C ILE A 12 -4.46 11.27 13.05
N ASP A 13 -5.35 12.10 12.52
CA ASP A 13 -6.35 12.81 13.31
C ASP A 13 -7.46 11.86 13.81
N ASN A 14 -7.81 10.83 13.02
CA ASN A 14 -8.91 9.90 13.35
C ASN A 14 -8.43 8.54 13.89
N ALA A 15 -7.18 8.16 13.65
CA ALA A 15 -6.61 6.88 14.10
C ALA A 15 -5.14 7.01 14.56
N PRO A 16 -4.85 7.84 15.58
CA PRO A 16 -3.48 8.14 15.99
C PRO A 16 -2.69 6.90 16.45
N ASP A 17 -3.37 5.90 17.01
CA ASP A 17 -2.75 4.64 17.45
C ASP A 17 -2.42 3.69 16.29
N ASN A 18 -2.98 3.92 15.11
CA ASN A 18 -2.71 3.16 13.88
C ASN A 18 -1.80 3.94 12.92
N LYS A 19 -0.90 4.76 13.47
CA LYS A 19 -0.02 5.61 12.67
C LYS A 19 0.79 4.78 11.67
N ARG A 20 0.61 5.08 10.38
CA ARG A 20 1.42 4.51 9.30
C ARG A 20 1.94 5.59 8.36
N THR A 21 3.25 5.57 8.17
CA THR A 21 3.98 6.40 7.22
C THR A 21 3.98 5.68 5.88
N MET A 22 3.38 6.27 4.84
CA MET A 22 3.26 5.63 3.53
C MET A 22 4.49 5.88 2.67
N ASP A 23 4.93 4.86 1.96
CA ASP A 23 6.10 4.95 1.07
C ASP A 23 5.87 5.86 -0.13
N PHE A 24 4.69 5.80 -0.75
CA PHE A 24 4.32 6.69 -1.85
C PHE A 24 2.85 7.09 -1.79
N ILE A 25 2.60 8.37 -2.04
CA ILE A 25 1.27 8.96 -2.13
C ILE A 25 1.21 9.75 -3.43
N ILE A 26 0.38 9.30 -4.36
CA ILE A 26 0.30 9.82 -5.72
C ILE A 26 -1.08 10.44 -5.94
N PRO A 27 -1.18 11.68 -6.45
CA PRO A 27 -0.08 12.58 -6.80
C PRO A 27 0.53 13.32 -5.59
N ASN A 28 -0.21 13.43 -4.48
CA ASN A 28 0.17 14.12 -3.24
C ASN A 28 -0.82 13.77 -2.10
N LYS A 29 -0.52 14.22 -0.87
CA LYS A 29 -1.33 14.00 0.34
C LYS A 29 -2.69 14.70 0.37
N LYS A 30 -2.89 15.74 -0.46
CA LYS A 30 -4.12 16.54 -0.44
C LYS A 30 -5.25 15.85 -1.20
N ASP A 31 -4.96 15.24 -2.35
CA ASP A 31 -5.93 14.47 -3.16
C ASP A 31 -5.29 13.16 -3.62
N PRO A 32 -5.02 12.21 -2.70
CA PRO A 32 -4.40 10.95 -3.06
C PRO A 32 -5.34 10.12 -3.96
N ARG A 33 -4.76 9.51 -4.98
CA ARG A 33 -5.41 8.60 -5.93
C ARG A 33 -4.81 7.20 -5.89
N ILE A 34 -3.54 7.10 -5.55
CA ILE A 34 -2.85 5.84 -5.28
C ILE A 34 -1.99 6.04 -4.03
N ILE A 35 -2.11 5.13 -3.08
CA ILE A 35 -1.28 5.05 -1.87
C ILE A 35 -0.58 3.69 -1.93
N ILE A 36 0.73 3.68 -1.75
CA ILE A 36 1.55 2.49 -1.93
C ILE A 36 2.36 2.24 -0.67
N GLU A 37 2.37 0.98 -0.25
CA GLU A 37 3.27 0.49 0.79
C GLU A 37 4.13 -0.66 0.27
N CYS A 38 5.43 -0.58 0.52
CA CYS A 38 6.39 -1.60 0.13
C CYS A 38 6.71 -2.55 1.31
N SER A 39 6.82 -3.83 0.99
CA SER A 39 7.14 -4.90 1.92
C SER A 39 8.26 -5.78 1.37
N PHE A 40 9.48 -5.53 1.85
CA PHE A 40 10.68 -6.29 1.54
C PHE A 40 11.36 -6.86 2.82
N LEU A 41 12.06 -8.01 2.70
CA LEU A 41 12.82 -8.74 3.75
C LEU A 41 13.62 -7.83 4.72
N ALA A 42 13.81 -8.12 6.02
CA ALA A 42 13.53 -9.29 6.85
C ALA A 42 13.04 -8.81 8.23
N THR A 43 11.81 -9.16 8.62
CA THR A 43 11.31 -8.94 9.99
C THR A 43 11.14 -10.30 10.67
N THR A 44 11.20 -10.30 12.00
CA THR A 44 10.91 -11.49 12.81
C THR A 44 9.50 -12.01 12.50
N SER A 45 9.24 -13.30 12.77
CA SER A 45 7.92 -13.90 12.55
C SER A 45 6.77 -13.13 13.21
N SER A 46 7.01 -12.48 14.36
CA SER A 46 6.03 -11.59 14.99
C SER A 46 5.82 -10.29 14.19
N GLY A 47 6.90 -9.65 13.75
CA GLY A 47 6.85 -8.42 12.95
C GLY A 47 6.11 -8.60 11.62
N GLN A 48 6.22 -9.77 10.97
CA GLN A 48 5.46 -10.07 9.76
C GLN A 48 3.95 -10.20 10.04
N GLY A 49 3.59 -10.84 11.15
CA GLY A 49 2.20 -10.97 11.59
C GLY A 49 1.58 -9.61 11.93
N ASP A 50 2.30 -8.79 12.69
CA ASP A 50 1.84 -7.46 13.10
C ASP A 50 1.74 -6.50 11.90
N LYS A 51 2.68 -6.60 10.94
CA LYS A 51 2.59 -5.86 9.69
C LYS A 51 1.31 -6.21 8.93
N SER A 52 1.00 -7.50 8.76
CA SER A 52 -0.21 -7.93 8.02
C SER A 52 -1.51 -7.41 8.65
N LYS A 53 -1.59 -7.35 9.99
CA LYS A 53 -2.76 -6.78 10.68
C LYS A 53 -2.84 -5.26 10.51
N THR A 54 -1.68 -4.59 10.57
CA THR A 54 -1.59 -3.15 10.41
C THR A 54 -2.11 -2.74 9.03
N GLU A 55 -1.70 -3.40 7.94
CA GLU A 55 -2.17 -3.03 6.60
C GLU A 55 -3.68 -3.21 6.43
N ILE A 56 -4.26 -4.26 7.02
CA ILE A 56 -5.71 -4.47 6.99
C ILE A 56 -6.43 -3.31 7.71
N SER A 57 -5.89 -2.85 8.84
CA SER A 57 -6.46 -1.70 9.55
C SER A 57 -6.33 -0.42 8.72
N ILE A 58 -5.19 -0.23 8.06
CA ILE A 58 -4.93 0.93 7.21
C ILE A 58 -5.85 0.97 5.99
N ASP A 59 -6.08 -0.18 5.34
CA ASP A 59 -7.00 -0.28 4.19
C ASP A 59 -8.41 0.21 4.55
N ASN A 60 -8.94 -0.21 5.70
CA ASN A 60 -10.25 0.25 6.17
C ASN A 60 -10.29 1.76 6.35
N LEU A 61 -9.25 2.35 6.96
CA LEU A 61 -9.18 3.79 7.17
C LEU A 61 -8.99 4.56 5.85
N ILE A 62 -8.22 4.02 4.90
CA ILE A 62 -8.07 4.62 3.57
C ILE A 62 -9.42 4.62 2.84
N LYS A 63 -10.18 3.53 2.90
CA LYS A 63 -11.53 3.46 2.30
C LYS A 63 -12.50 4.46 2.91
N GLU A 64 -12.39 4.71 4.22
CA GLU A 64 -13.23 5.66 4.93
C GLU A 64 -12.87 7.12 4.61
N HIS A 65 -11.60 7.49 4.71
CA HIS A 65 -11.17 8.89 4.61
C HIS A 65 -10.72 9.31 3.20
N TYR A 66 -10.30 8.37 2.38
CA TYR A 66 -9.81 8.59 1.02
C TYR A 66 -10.44 7.62 0.02
N PRO A 67 -11.79 7.61 -0.14
CA PRO A 67 -12.50 6.61 -0.96
C PRO A 67 -12.18 6.65 -2.46
N LYS A 68 -11.45 7.67 -2.93
CA LYS A 68 -10.98 7.79 -4.32
C LYS A 68 -9.56 7.26 -4.51
N ALA A 69 -8.85 6.98 -3.42
CA ALA A 69 -7.50 6.44 -3.44
C ALA A 69 -7.54 4.93 -3.50
N LYS A 70 -6.66 4.33 -4.31
CA LYS A 70 -6.38 2.90 -4.27
C LYS A 70 -5.25 2.60 -3.31
N PHE A 71 -5.42 1.62 -2.42
CA PHE A 71 -4.32 1.13 -1.59
C PHE A 71 -3.62 -0.07 -2.24
N ILE A 72 -2.33 0.07 -2.53
CA ILE A 72 -1.54 -0.87 -3.32
C ILE A 72 -0.35 -1.40 -2.51
N GLY A 73 -0.13 -2.71 -2.58
CA GLY A 73 1.02 -3.36 -1.94
C GLY A 73 2.10 -3.70 -2.95
N PHE A 74 3.36 -3.36 -2.64
CA PHE A 74 4.52 -3.96 -3.31
C PHE A 74 5.15 -5.01 -2.40
N VAL A 75 5.11 -6.28 -2.81
CA VAL A 75 5.54 -7.39 -1.96
C VAL A 75 6.61 -8.23 -2.66
N ASP A 76 7.72 -8.49 -1.97
CA ASP A 76 8.83 -9.28 -2.53
C ASP A 76 8.51 -10.78 -2.72
N GLY A 77 7.52 -11.28 -1.99
CA GLY A 77 7.12 -12.69 -1.92
C GLY A 77 8.13 -13.58 -1.19
N ILE A 78 9.42 -13.49 -1.52
CA ILE A 78 10.47 -14.36 -1.00
C ILE A 78 10.66 -14.21 0.52
N GLY A 79 10.45 -13.01 1.08
CA GLY A 79 10.52 -12.77 2.52
C GLY A 79 9.42 -13.47 3.32
N TRP A 80 8.39 -13.95 2.63
CA TRP A 80 7.22 -14.54 3.21
C TRP A 80 7.08 -16.03 2.91
N TYR A 81 8.09 -16.65 2.29
CA TYR A 81 8.05 -18.03 1.83
C TYR A 81 7.64 -19.05 2.91
N VAL A 82 8.18 -18.88 4.12
CA VAL A 82 7.86 -19.72 5.30
C VAL A 82 6.60 -19.27 6.06
N ARG A 83 6.00 -18.13 5.65
CA ARG A 83 4.87 -17.45 6.33
C ARG A 83 3.73 -17.17 5.36
N LYS A 84 3.39 -18.18 4.55
CA LYS A 84 2.35 -18.13 3.51
C LYS A 84 0.98 -17.64 4.03
N GLY A 85 0.63 -17.96 5.28
CA GLY A 85 -0.61 -17.49 5.90
C GLY A 85 -0.63 -15.97 6.14
N ASP A 86 0.50 -15.39 6.54
CA ASP A 86 0.62 -13.94 6.72
C ASP A 86 0.74 -13.24 5.38
N LEU A 87 1.44 -13.84 4.42
CA LEU A 87 1.44 -13.33 3.04
C LEU A 87 0.03 -13.25 2.49
N LYS A 88 -0.78 -14.30 2.70
CA LYS A 88 -2.18 -14.29 2.24
C LYS A 88 -2.96 -13.14 2.89
N ARG A 89 -2.81 -12.93 4.20
CA ARG A 89 -3.45 -11.81 4.91
C ARG A 89 -2.98 -10.44 4.41
N MET A 90 -1.67 -10.31 4.20
CA MET A 90 -1.04 -9.11 3.66
C MET A 90 -1.60 -8.78 2.28
N VAL A 91 -1.63 -9.75 1.37
CA VAL A 91 -2.15 -9.57 0.01
C VAL A 91 -3.63 -9.20 0.01
N THR A 92 -4.43 -9.73 0.93
CA THR A 92 -5.86 -9.36 1.06
C THR A 92 -6.11 -7.97 1.63
N ALA A 93 -5.10 -7.32 2.20
CA ALA A 93 -5.22 -5.96 2.73
C ALA A 93 -5.23 -4.91 1.61
N TYR A 94 -4.59 -5.20 0.48
CA TYR A 94 -4.48 -4.25 -0.63
C TYR A 94 -5.56 -4.50 -1.68
N GLU A 95 -5.90 -3.46 -2.43
CA GLU A 95 -6.78 -3.60 -3.59
C GLU A 95 -6.07 -4.24 -4.78
N ASP A 96 -4.75 -4.04 -4.89
CA ASP A 96 -3.89 -4.69 -5.88
C ASP A 96 -2.49 -4.89 -5.29
N VAL A 97 -1.81 -5.94 -5.73
CA VAL A 97 -0.47 -6.28 -5.26
C VAL A 97 0.45 -6.50 -6.44
N PHE A 98 1.58 -5.81 -6.39
CA PHE A 98 2.65 -5.95 -7.36
C PHE A 98 3.87 -6.59 -6.71
N THR A 99 4.68 -7.24 -7.54
CA THR A 99 6.02 -7.67 -7.15
C THR A 99 7.05 -6.82 -7.88
N PHE A 100 8.33 -7.01 -7.54
CA PHE A 100 9.43 -6.37 -8.23
C PHE A 100 9.80 -7.09 -9.55
N HIS A 101 9.02 -8.09 -9.97
CA HIS A 101 9.20 -8.72 -11.26
C HIS A 101 8.92 -7.72 -12.40
N LYS A 102 9.70 -7.78 -13.48
CA LYS A 102 9.61 -6.81 -14.59
C LYS A 102 8.19 -6.70 -15.17
N ASP A 103 7.50 -7.82 -15.28
CA ASP A 103 6.13 -7.84 -15.80
C ASP A 103 5.13 -7.14 -14.88
N GLU A 104 5.31 -7.27 -13.56
CA GLU A 104 4.48 -6.55 -12.57
C GLU A 104 4.80 -5.05 -12.57
N LEU A 105 6.06 -4.66 -12.75
CA LEU A 105 6.43 -3.25 -12.91
C LEU A 105 5.80 -2.64 -14.16
N LYS A 106 5.75 -3.40 -15.27
CA LYS A 106 5.06 -2.98 -16.49
C LYS A 106 3.55 -2.86 -16.27
N ARG A 107 2.93 -3.83 -15.58
CA ARG A 107 1.52 -3.79 -15.21
C ARG A 107 1.20 -2.57 -14.32
N PHE A 108 2.11 -2.22 -13.42
CA PHE A 108 1.97 -1.02 -12.59
C PHE A 108 2.06 0.26 -13.42
N GLU A 109 2.98 0.32 -14.40
CA GLU A 109 3.04 1.45 -15.34
C GLU A 109 1.73 1.62 -16.11
N GLU A 110 1.12 0.52 -16.57
CA GLU A 110 -0.19 0.53 -17.25
C GLU A 110 -1.30 1.04 -16.32
N LEU A 111 -1.31 0.63 -15.05
CA LEU A 111 -2.24 1.15 -14.05
C LEU A 111 -2.10 2.67 -13.86
N LEU A 112 -0.87 3.20 -13.82
CA LEU A 112 -0.64 4.65 -13.69
C LEU A 112 -1.19 5.39 -14.90
N LYS A 113 -0.94 4.90 -16.12
CA LYS A 113 -1.47 5.49 -17.35
C LYS A 113 -3.00 5.50 -17.35
N GLU A 114 -3.63 4.38 -16.99
CA GLU A 114 -5.09 4.29 -16.90
C GLU A 114 -5.68 5.33 -15.93
N LYS A 115 -5.03 5.52 -14.78
CA LYS A 115 -5.53 6.41 -13.71
C LYS A 115 -5.28 7.88 -13.94
N PHE A 116 -4.20 8.25 -14.62
CA PHE A 116 -3.78 9.65 -14.73
C PHE A 116 -3.77 10.21 -16.15
N ASP A 117 -3.64 9.39 -17.20
CA ASP A 117 -3.63 9.89 -18.58
C ASP A 117 -5.04 10.01 -19.18
N ASN A 118 -6.03 9.31 -18.59
CA ASN A 118 -7.45 9.43 -18.97
C ASN A 118 -8.16 10.64 -18.35
N VAL A 119 -7.44 11.49 -17.60
CA VAL A 119 -7.96 12.76 -17.10
C VAL A 119 -7.52 13.86 -18.08
N ARG A 120 -8.24 13.98 -19.19
CA ARG A 120 -8.17 15.16 -20.08
C ARG A 120 -9.25 16.17 -19.72
#